data_AF-A0A8H5H604-F1
#
_entry.id   AF-A0A8H5H604-F1
#
_cell.length_a   1.000
_cell.length_b   1.000
_cell.length_c   1.000
_cell.angle_alpha   90.00
_cell.angle_beta   90.00
_cell.angle_gamma   90.00
#
_symmetry.space_group_name_H-M   'P 1'
#
loop_
_entity.id
_entity.type
_entity.pdbx_description
1 polymer ?
#
loop_
_entity_poly.entity_id
_entity_poly.type
_entity_poly.pdbx_seq_one_letter_code
_entity_poly.pdbx_strand_id
1 'polypeptide(L)'
;MVVAYSLLLGLVSTGVLYQLVGAQFQLFPSGTHSTANLSQGCITALNAVIACDPYIQYLVSNDYYGSLGNATLQNSVCSAGCGTSLASYHANVALACVDDPQPWPGIPAVWTGDVIWATYNRTCLKDPATGAYCVDQIAAINTGTVDQPISGLSTTELCSPCMISLLQNIQSSSYSNYDDSYVQQWVAVQSTCNTGPLPTAAQPPATNITALPGVVTSNPSDSTCLSGNFYTVQPGDDIQQIAVAHNVATGPLKTLNGIFPDGTNMFAGQILCLPRTCTTYLVQPGDNCAAVAAANGITFAQLVSYNPSINQGCTNLISNTNICISPSGVKYTPTTISGATATSTSYATATVVPAGPTPFGTTPNCGKFYQVNPGDNCQQISLNNTITVELFELTNPSIDAGCTNLTPGFYYCVWPTFNWNATSTIPTTTVPPPAPTPPGTISECFAWQVDVKA
;
A
#
# COMPACT_ATOMS: atom_id res chain seq x y z
N MET A 1 -40.60 -22.05 -24.93
CA MET A 1 -41.87 -21.30 -24.88
C MET A 1 -41.53 -19.84 -24.54
N VAL A 2 -41.05 -19.07 -25.53
CA VAL A 2 -41.66 -17.80 -25.99
C VAL A 2 -42.61 -17.15 -24.99
N VAL A 3 -42.29 -15.94 -24.51
CA VAL A 3 -43.17 -14.76 -24.61
C VAL A 3 -42.30 -13.49 -24.72
N ALA A 4 -42.55 -12.72 -25.78
CA ALA A 4 -42.01 -11.40 -26.06
C ALA A 4 -42.88 -10.30 -25.42
N TYR A 5 -42.30 -9.14 -25.14
CA TYR A 5 -43.03 -7.87 -25.19
C TYR A 5 -42.18 -6.80 -25.86
N SER A 6 -42.65 -6.39 -27.05
CA SER A 6 -42.21 -5.23 -27.79
C SER A 6 -42.92 -3.98 -27.27
N LEU A 7 -42.20 -2.88 -27.11
CA LEU A 7 -42.78 -1.53 -27.13
C LEU A 7 -41.78 -0.60 -27.84
N LEU A 8 -42.12 -0.28 -29.09
CA LEU A 8 -41.52 0.75 -29.92
C LEU A 8 -42.09 2.12 -29.52
N LEU A 9 -41.21 3.04 -29.14
CA LEU A 9 -41.41 4.47 -29.33
C LEU A 9 -40.11 5.02 -29.92
N GLY A 10 -40.13 5.31 -31.21
CA GLY A 10 -39.03 5.98 -31.89
C GLY A 10 -39.09 7.48 -31.64
N LEU A 11 -37.94 8.10 -31.40
CA LEU A 11 -37.70 9.53 -31.62
C LEU A 11 -36.20 9.74 -31.88
N VAL A 12 -35.94 10.17 -33.12
CA VAL A 12 -34.82 10.99 -33.62
C VAL A 12 -33.40 10.53 -33.29
N SER A 13 -32.77 9.99 -34.32
CA SER A 13 -31.33 9.90 -34.48
C SER A 13 -30.67 11.27 -34.35
N THR A 14 -30.13 11.57 -33.17
CA THR A 14 -28.85 12.27 -33.11
C THR A 14 -27.79 11.17 -33.04
N GLY A 15 -27.28 10.80 -34.21
CA GLY A 15 -26.02 10.08 -34.28
C GLY A 15 -24.98 10.94 -33.57
N VAL A 16 -24.74 10.66 -32.30
CA VAL A 16 -23.44 10.91 -31.71
C VAL A 16 -22.55 10.02 -32.55
N LEU A 17 -21.83 10.64 -33.49
CA LEU A 17 -20.56 10.13 -33.93
C LEU A 17 -19.78 9.89 -32.64
N TYR A 18 -19.88 8.69 -32.08
CA TYR A 18 -18.82 8.12 -31.27
C TYR A 18 -17.65 8.12 -32.24
N GLN A 19 -16.89 9.21 -32.22
CA GLN A 19 -15.54 9.15 -32.71
C GLN A 19 -14.94 7.94 -32.02
N LEU A 20 -14.44 7.01 -32.82
CA LEU A 20 -13.57 5.92 -32.38
C LEU A 20 -12.40 6.59 -31.66
N VAL A 21 -12.57 6.90 -30.38
CA VAL A 21 -11.45 7.18 -29.50
C VAL A 21 -10.67 5.88 -29.53
N GLY A 22 -9.51 5.89 -30.17
CA GLY A 22 -8.70 4.69 -30.36
C GLY A 22 -8.53 3.95 -29.04
N ALA A 23 -8.47 2.62 -29.10
CA ALA A 23 -8.19 1.76 -27.96
C ALA A 23 -6.80 2.10 -27.38
N GLN A 24 -6.75 3.13 -26.53
CA GLN A 24 -5.54 3.62 -25.92
C GLN A 24 -5.81 4.31 -24.59
N PHE A 25 -4.84 4.29 -23.68
CA PHE A 25 -4.89 4.99 -22.40
C PHE A 25 -3.48 5.41 -21.95
N GLN A 26 -3.42 6.23 -20.91
CA GLN A 26 -2.20 6.50 -20.14
C GLN A 26 -2.40 6.00 -18.72
N LEU A 27 -1.34 5.50 -18.09
CA LEU A 27 -1.39 5.11 -16.67
C LEU A 27 -1.50 6.32 -15.75
N PHE A 28 -0.93 7.45 -16.16
CA PHE A 28 -0.88 8.68 -15.38
C PHE A 28 -1.38 9.87 -16.23
N PRO A 29 -2.68 9.94 -16.56
CA PRO A 29 -3.22 10.97 -17.46
C PRO A 29 -3.07 12.40 -16.94
N SER A 30 -2.92 12.57 -15.62
CA SER A 30 -2.68 13.86 -14.95
C SER A 30 -1.20 14.10 -14.62
N GLY A 31 -0.29 13.28 -15.15
CA GLY A 31 1.11 13.26 -14.78
C GLY A 31 1.42 12.27 -13.64
N THR A 32 2.66 11.79 -13.60
CA THR A 32 3.12 10.86 -12.56
C THR A 32 3.35 11.60 -11.24
N HIS A 33 2.57 11.26 -10.21
CA HIS A 33 2.78 11.75 -8.84
C HIS A 33 3.69 10.81 -8.05
N SER A 34 5.01 10.98 -8.21
CA SER A 34 6.03 10.20 -7.51
C SER A 34 6.43 10.86 -6.18
N THR A 35 6.83 10.05 -5.19
CA THR A 35 7.47 10.53 -3.95
C THR A 35 8.98 10.75 -4.10
N ALA A 36 9.54 10.36 -5.24
CA ALA A 36 10.95 10.51 -5.58
C ALA A 36 11.13 11.53 -6.70
N ASN A 37 12.34 12.09 -6.81
CA ASN A 37 12.67 12.98 -7.90
C ASN A 37 13.16 12.14 -9.10
N LEU A 38 12.34 12.06 -10.14
CA LEU A 38 12.61 11.25 -11.33
C LEU A 38 13.15 12.12 -12.46
N SER A 39 14.01 11.55 -13.31
CA SER A 39 14.45 12.20 -14.53
C SER A 39 13.28 12.48 -15.48
N GLN A 40 13.42 13.52 -16.31
CA GLN A 40 12.42 13.83 -17.33
C GLN A 40 12.22 12.67 -18.31
N GLY A 41 13.27 11.89 -18.60
CA GLY A 41 13.20 10.71 -19.45
C GLY A 41 12.28 9.64 -18.85
N CYS A 42 12.47 9.32 -17.57
CA CYS A 42 11.63 8.36 -16.86
C CYS A 42 10.17 8.85 -16.76
N ILE A 43 9.94 10.12 -16.42
CA ILE A 43 8.59 10.70 -16.40
C ILE A 43 7.94 10.58 -17.79
N THR A 44 8.64 10.92 -18.87
CA THR A 44 8.09 10.80 -20.22
C THR A 44 7.74 9.35 -20.57
N ALA A 45 8.58 8.38 -20.20
CA ALA A 45 8.30 6.96 -20.41
C ALA A 45 7.08 6.48 -19.60
N LEU A 46 6.97 6.86 -18.32
CA LEU A 46 5.83 6.52 -17.47
C LEU A 46 4.50 7.11 -17.99
N ASN A 47 4.55 8.29 -18.60
CA ASN A 47 3.37 8.96 -19.17
C ASN A 47 3.10 8.56 -20.64
N ALA A 48 3.81 7.57 -21.17
CA ALA A 48 3.58 7.11 -22.54
C ALA A 48 2.17 6.52 -22.72
N VAL A 49 1.61 6.71 -23.91
CA VAL A 49 0.33 6.15 -24.30
C VAL A 49 0.50 4.65 -24.56
N ILE A 50 -0.40 3.85 -23.99
CA ILE A 50 -0.51 2.41 -24.23
C ILE A 50 -1.68 2.18 -25.17
N ALA A 51 -1.42 1.64 -26.36
CA ALA A 51 -2.41 1.32 -27.38
C ALA A 51 -3.11 -0.02 -27.08
N CYS A 52 -3.93 -0.01 -26.03
CA CYS A 52 -4.75 -1.13 -25.57
C CYS A 52 -6.19 -0.67 -25.32
N ASP A 53 -7.15 -1.60 -25.43
CA ASP A 53 -8.51 -1.34 -24.96
C ASP A 53 -8.48 -0.98 -23.46
N PRO A 54 -9.00 0.20 -23.05
CA PRO A 54 -8.97 0.63 -21.65
C PRO A 54 -9.66 -0.34 -20.68
N TYR A 55 -10.52 -1.24 -21.17
CA TYR A 55 -11.15 -2.25 -20.34
C TYR A 55 -10.13 -3.15 -19.62
N ILE A 56 -8.90 -3.32 -20.13
CA ILE A 56 -7.84 -4.05 -19.41
C ILE A 56 -7.50 -3.41 -18.05
N GLN A 57 -7.61 -2.07 -17.93
CA GLN A 57 -7.41 -1.38 -16.66
C GLN A 57 -8.53 -1.71 -15.66
N TYR A 58 -9.76 -1.87 -16.16
CA TYR A 58 -10.88 -2.31 -15.35
C TYR A 58 -10.66 -3.75 -14.84
N LEU A 59 -10.14 -4.64 -15.67
CA LEU A 59 -9.83 -6.02 -15.28
C LEU A 59 -8.81 -6.06 -14.14
N VAL A 60 -7.71 -5.32 -14.26
CA VAL A 60 -6.70 -5.19 -13.19
C VAL A 60 -7.30 -4.62 -11.92
N SER A 61 -8.09 -3.56 -12.04
CA SER A 61 -8.62 -2.84 -10.87
C SER A 61 -9.64 -3.63 -10.08
N ASN A 62 -10.29 -4.62 -10.72
CA ASN A 62 -11.25 -5.53 -10.09
C ASN A 62 -10.65 -6.92 -9.80
N ASP A 63 -9.34 -7.11 -10.02
CA ASP A 63 -8.66 -8.41 -9.87
C ASP A 63 -9.37 -9.54 -10.65
N TYR A 64 -9.88 -9.21 -11.84
CA TYR A 64 -10.71 -10.11 -12.65
C TYR A 64 -9.91 -10.73 -13.80
N TYR A 65 -9.92 -12.07 -13.86
CA TYR A 65 -9.16 -12.84 -14.85
C TYR A 65 -10.00 -13.89 -15.60
N GLY A 66 -11.32 -13.79 -15.53
CA GLY A 66 -12.27 -14.73 -16.14
C GLY A 66 -12.67 -14.39 -17.58
N SER A 67 -13.66 -15.13 -18.09
CA SER A 67 -14.27 -14.89 -19.40
C SER A 67 -14.96 -13.54 -19.46
N LEU A 68 -14.75 -12.78 -20.55
CA LEU A 68 -15.44 -11.50 -20.71
C LEU A 68 -16.87 -11.63 -21.24
N GLY A 69 -17.32 -12.85 -21.60
CA GLY A 69 -18.67 -13.13 -22.10
C GLY A 69 -19.05 -12.41 -23.40
N ASN A 70 -18.11 -11.67 -24.01
CA ASN A 70 -18.32 -10.87 -25.20
C ASN A 70 -17.09 -10.97 -26.11
N ALA A 71 -17.23 -11.71 -27.22
CA ALA A 71 -16.14 -11.96 -28.16
C ALA A 71 -15.58 -10.67 -28.79
N THR A 72 -16.41 -9.63 -28.98
CA THR A 72 -15.94 -8.35 -29.53
C THR A 72 -15.01 -7.65 -28.54
N LEU A 73 -15.42 -7.58 -27.28
CA LEU A 73 -14.62 -6.99 -26.20
C LEU A 73 -13.34 -7.81 -25.96
N GLN A 74 -13.46 -9.14 -25.89
CA GLN A 74 -12.33 -10.06 -25.77
C GLN A 74 -11.30 -9.83 -26.88
N ASN A 75 -11.73 -9.71 -28.14
CA ASN A 75 -10.82 -9.46 -29.26
C ASN A 75 -10.20 -8.05 -29.22
N SER A 76 -10.91 -7.06 -28.69
CA SER A 76 -10.39 -5.69 -28.53
C SER A 76 -9.28 -5.65 -27.47
N VAL A 77 -9.56 -6.21 -26.29
CA VAL A 77 -8.59 -6.35 -25.18
C VAL A 77 -7.39 -7.19 -25.60
N CYS A 78 -7.62 -8.30 -26.30
CA CYS A 78 -6.60 -9.25 -26.73
C CYS A 78 -6.02 -8.97 -28.12
N SER A 79 -6.08 -7.72 -28.58
CA SER A 79 -5.47 -7.34 -29.84
C SER A 79 -3.95 -7.48 -29.79
N ALA A 80 -3.34 -7.98 -30.87
CA ALA A 80 -1.89 -8.08 -30.96
C ALA A 80 -1.17 -6.73 -30.81
N GLY A 81 -1.85 -5.64 -31.20
CA GLY A 81 -1.40 -4.27 -30.98
C GLY A 81 -1.27 -3.94 -29.49
N CYS A 82 -2.23 -4.37 -28.66
CA CYS A 82 -2.16 -4.20 -27.22
C CYS A 82 -0.94 -4.92 -26.61
N GLY A 83 -0.75 -6.20 -26.93
CA GLY A 83 0.42 -6.96 -26.45
C GLY A 83 1.75 -6.33 -26.86
N THR A 84 1.85 -5.83 -28.09
CA THR A 84 3.05 -5.12 -28.59
C THR A 84 3.26 -3.79 -27.86
N SER A 85 2.19 -3.05 -27.61
CA SER A 85 2.26 -1.76 -26.90
C SER A 85 2.67 -1.92 -25.44
N LEU A 86 2.17 -2.96 -24.76
CA LEU A 86 2.54 -3.27 -23.37
C LEU A 86 4.00 -3.69 -23.27
N ALA A 87 4.46 -4.56 -24.17
CA ALA A 87 5.86 -4.95 -24.24
C ALA A 87 6.79 -3.75 -24.48
N SER A 88 6.38 -2.85 -25.38
CA SER A 88 7.14 -1.63 -25.67
C SER A 88 7.13 -0.66 -24.48
N TYR A 89 5.99 -0.52 -23.80
CA TYR A 89 5.88 0.30 -22.59
C TYR A 89 6.84 -0.19 -21.50
N HIS A 90 6.82 -1.48 -21.19
CA HIS A 90 7.74 -2.09 -20.23
C HIS A 90 9.21 -1.80 -20.60
N ALA A 91 9.62 -2.13 -21.82
CA ALA A 91 11.00 -1.96 -22.26
C ALA A 91 11.47 -0.50 -22.16
N ASN A 92 10.60 0.44 -22.55
CA ASN A 92 10.91 1.87 -22.50
C ASN A 92 11.00 2.39 -21.06
N VAL A 93 10.09 2.00 -20.17
CA VAL A 93 10.13 2.41 -18.75
C VAL A 93 11.34 1.79 -18.05
N ALA A 94 11.60 0.51 -18.28
CA ALA A 94 12.76 -0.19 -17.72
C ALA A 94 14.07 0.51 -18.11
N LEU A 95 14.20 0.90 -19.39
CA LEU A 95 15.39 1.61 -19.87
C LEU A 95 15.47 3.04 -19.37
N ALA A 96 14.37 3.80 -19.45
CA ALA A 96 14.38 5.23 -19.13
C ALA A 96 14.50 5.52 -17.62
N CYS A 97 14.08 4.57 -16.77
CA CYS A 97 14.09 4.72 -15.32
C CYS A 97 15.19 3.89 -14.63
N VAL A 98 16.13 3.29 -15.37
CA VAL A 98 17.14 2.37 -14.80
C VAL A 98 18.04 3.02 -13.76
N ASP A 99 18.41 4.29 -13.98
CA ASP A 99 19.27 5.08 -13.09
C ASP A 99 18.47 5.98 -12.14
N ASP A 100 17.14 5.95 -12.22
CA ASP A 100 16.25 6.74 -11.36
C ASP A 100 15.88 5.99 -10.07
N PRO A 101 15.61 6.71 -8.97
CA PRO A 101 15.02 6.09 -7.79
C PRO A 101 13.63 5.51 -8.13
N GLN A 102 13.19 4.52 -7.35
CA GLN A 102 11.84 3.98 -7.49
C GLN A 102 10.78 5.09 -7.31
N PRO A 103 9.75 5.17 -8.17
CA PRO A 103 8.75 6.23 -8.07
C PRO A 103 8.00 6.28 -6.73
N TRP A 104 7.83 5.12 -6.09
CA TRP A 104 7.38 4.99 -4.71
C TRP A 104 8.27 3.98 -3.98
N PRO A 105 8.51 4.14 -2.67
CA PRO A 105 9.29 3.18 -1.91
C PRO A 105 8.77 1.76 -2.10
N GLY A 106 9.63 0.86 -2.52
CA GLY A 106 9.28 -0.55 -2.67
C GLY A 106 8.62 -0.91 -4.00
N ILE A 107 8.31 0.05 -4.87
CA ILE A 107 7.54 -0.15 -6.10
C ILE A 107 8.38 0.27 -7.31
N PRO A 108 8.87 -0.68 -8.12
CA PRO A 108 9.59 -0.39 -9.35
C PRO A 108 8.77 0.42 -10.35
N ALA A 109 9.43 1.25 -11.17
CA ALA A 109 8.76 2.09 -12.17
C ALA A 109 7.92 1.28 -13.19
N VAL A 110 8.37 0.08 -13.53
CA VAL A 110 7.68 -0.82 -14.47
C VAL A 110 6.40 -1.43 -13.87
N TRP A 111 6.24 -1.44 -12.54
CA TRP A 111 5.27 -2.28 -11.84
C TRP A 111 3.84 -2.11 -12.34
N THR A 112 3.34 -0.87 -12.49
CA THR A 112 1.94 -0.63 -12.90
C THR A 112 1.66 -1.10 -14.33
N GLY A 113 2.63 -0.93 -15.23
CA GLY A 113 2.50 -1.43 -16.61
C GLY A 113 2.56 -2.96 -16.67
N ASP A 114 3.44 -3.55 -15.86
CA ASP A 114 3.67 -4.99 -15.86
C ASP A 114 2.51 -5.77 -15.22
N VAL A 115 1.80 -5.20 -14.24
CA VAL A 115 0.54 -5.79 -13.74
C VAL A 115 -0.49 -5.88 -14.87
N ILE A 116 -0.67 -4.81 -15.64
CA ILE A 116 -1.59 -4.80 -16.79
C ILE A 116 -1.14 -5.81 -17.85
N TRP A 117 0.17 -5.90 -18.09
CA TRP A 117 0.71 -6.83 -19.04
C TRP A 117 0.56 -8.29 -18.60
N ALA A 118 0.73 -8.59 -17.31
CA ALA A 118 0.45 -9.90 -16.74
C ALA A 118 -1.03 -10.27 -16.89
N THR A 119 -1.95 -9.35 -16.60
CA THR A 119 -3.39 -9.55 -16.81
C THR A 119 -3.70 -9.80 -18.28
N TYR A 120 -3.12 -9.02 -19.21
CA TYR A 120 -3.25 -9.25 -20.64
C TYR A 120 -2.77 -10.65 -21.03
N ASN A 121 -1.58 -11.05 -20.59
CA ASN A 121 -0.99 -12.35 -20.93
C ASN A 121 -1.86 -13.51 -20.44
N ARG A 122 -2.52 -13.37 -19.28
CA ARG A 122 -3.46 -14.36 -18.75
C ARG A 122 -4.80 -14.36 -19.47
N THR A 123 -5.44 -13.20 -19.62
CA THR A 123 -6.76 -13.04 -20.24
C THR A 123 -6.74 -13.44 -21.71
N CYS A 124 -5.61 -13.28 -22.38
CA CYS A 124 -5.47 -13.48 -23.82
C CYS A 124 -4.80 -14.81 -24.21
N LEU A 125 -4.61 -15.73 -23.26
CA LEU A 125 -4.21 -17.09 -23.56
C LEU A 125 -5.19 -17.74 -24.53
N LYS A 126 -4.66 -18.47 -25.52
CA LYS A 126 -5.43 -19.20 -26.50
C LYS A 126 -5.05 -20.67 -26.52
N ASP A 127 -6.04 -21.50 -26.75
CA ASP A 127 -5.85 -22.89 -27.10
C ASP A 127 -5.10 -22.96 -28.45
N PRO A 128 -3.91 -23.57 -28.52
CA PRO A 128 -3.14 -23.65 -29.75
C PRO A 128 -3.82 -24.48 -30.85
N ALA A 129 -4.73 -25.39 -30.50
CA ALA A 129 -5.42 -26.24 -31.46
C ALA A 129 -6.64 -25.54 -32.07
N THR A 130 -7.41 -24.81 -31.25
CA THR A 130 -8.70 -24.23 -31.67
C THR A 130 -8.65 -22.71 -31.89
N GLY A 131 -7.65 -22.03 -31.32
CA GLY A 131 -7.56 -20.57 -31.30
C GLY A 131 -8.57 -19.89 -30.37
N ALA A 132 -9.37 -20.67 -29.63
CA ALA A 132 -10.32 -20.15 -28.65
C ALA A 132 -9.60 -19.58 -27.42
N TYR A 133 -10.19 -18.58 -26.76
CA TYR A 133 -9.63 -18.03 -25.55
C TYR A 133 -9.76 -19.00 -24.38
N CYS A 134 -8.68 -19.19 -23.64
CA CYS A 134 -8.64 -20.11 -22.53
C CYS A 134 -9.56 -19.69 -21.39
N VAL A 135 -9.73 -18.38 -21.16
CA VAL A 135 -10.66 -17.88 -20.14
C VAL A 135 -12.11 -18.31 -20.41
N ASP A 136 -12.53 -18.41 -21.68
CA ASP A 136 -13.87 -18.86 -22.06
C ASP A 136 -14.02 -20.38 -21.87
N GLN A 137 -13.01 -21.15 -22.28
CA GLN A 137 -13.01 -22.61 -22.08
C GLN A 137 -13.02 -22.97 -20.59
N ILE A 138 -12.23 -22.27 -19.78
CA ILE A 138 -12.14 -22.52 -18.33
C ILE A 138 -13.44 -22.09 -17.63
N ALA A 139 -14.05 -20.98 -18.04
CA ALA A 139 -15.35 -20.58 -17.52
C ALA A 139 -16.43 -21.64 -17.83
N ALA A 140 -16.33 -22.35 -18.96
CA ALA A 140 -17.26 -23.42 -19.31
C ALA A 140 -17.07 -24.70 -18.46
N ILE A 141 -15.92 -24.89 -17.80
CA ILE A 141 -15.68 -25.99 -16.85
C ILE A 141 -16.37 -25.69 -15.51
N ASN A 142 -16.33 -24.43 -15.06
CA ASN A 142 -16.87 -24.00 -13.77
C ASN A 142 -18.35 -23.60 -13.90
N THR A 143 -19.25 -24.56 -14.17
CA THR A 143 -20.69 -24.29 -14.37
C THR A 143 -21.50 -24.16 -13.07
N GLY A 144 -20.85 -24.26 -11.91
CA GLY A 144 -21.46 -24.18 -10.58
C GLY A 144 -21.36 -22.77 -9.97
N THR A 145 -22.04 -22.55 -8.85
CA THR A 145 -21.91 -21.33 -8.03
C THR A 145 -20.82 -21.44 -6.96
N VAL A 146 -20.05 -22.54 -6.96
CA VAL A 146 -18.99 -22.83 -5.99
C VAL A 146 -17.76 -23.27 -6.76
N ASP A 147 -16.63 -22.60 -6.52
CA ASP A 147 -15.36 -22.95 -7.12
C ASP A 147 -15.01 -24.41 -6.86
N GLN A 148 -14.78 -25.15 -7.94
CA GLN A 148 -14.32 -26.53 -7.84
C GLN A 148 -12.83 -26.53 -7.54
N PRO A 149 -12.38 -27.28 -6.51
CA PRO A 149 -10.95 -27.47 -6.30
C PRO A 149 -10.35 -28.15 -7.53
N ILE A 150 -9.08 -27.86 -7.82
CA ILE A 150 -8.39 -28.45 -8.98
C ILE A 150 -8.39 -29.98 -8.97
N SER A 151 -8.45 -30.58 -7.77
CA SER A 151 -8.57 -32.02 -7.55
C SER A 151 -9.93 -32.61 -7.93
N GLY A 152 -10.95 -31.77 -8.13
CA GLY A 152 -12.30 -32.16 -8.54
C GLY A 152 -12.51 -32.18 -10.06
N LEU A 153 -11.54 -31.69 -10.84
CA LEU A 153 -11.63 -31.67 -12.30
C LEU A 153 -11.38 -33.05 -12.90
N SER A 154 -12.06 -33.37 -14.00
CA SER A 154 -11.74 -34.58 -14.77
C SER A 154 -10.35 -34.47 -15.39
N THR A 155 -9.71 -35.60 -15.68
CA THR A 155 -8.38 -35.63 -16.32
C THR A 155 -8.37 -34.86 -17.64
N THR A 156 -9.46 -34.92 -18.43
CA THR A 156 -9.56 -34.20 -19.70
C THR A 156 -9.60 -32.68 -19.51
N GLU A 157 -10.35 -32.19 -18.52
CA GLU A 157 -10.44 -30.77 -18.20
C GLU A 157 -9.12 -30.26 -17.61
N LEU A 158 -8.57 -31.00 -16.65
CA LEU A 158 -7.33 -30.69 -15.95
C LEU A 158 -6.13 -30.64 -16.91
N CYS A 159 -6.06 -31.57 -17.85
CA CYS A 159 -4.96 -31.70 -18.79
C CYS A 159 -5.21 -30.99 -20.12
N SER A 160 -6.24 -30.15 -20.21
CA SER A 160 -6.48 -29.33 -21.40
C SER A 160 -5.32 -28.35 -21.64
N PRO A 161 -4.98 -28.04 -22.91
CA PRO A 161 -3.90 -27.08 -23.23
C PRO A 161 -4.08 -25.73 -22.54
N CYS A 162 -5.33 -25.28 -22.40
CA CYS A 162 -5.66 -24.03 -21.72
C CYS A 162 -5.41 -24.07 -20.21
N MET A 163 -5.78 -25.16 -19.53
CA MET A 163 -5.51 -25.29 -18.10
C MET A 163 -4.00 -25.34 -17.81
N ILE A 164 -3.26 -26.13 -18.59
CA ILE A 164 -1.79 -26.20 -18.47
C ILE A 164 -1.13 -24.85 -18.74
N SER A 165 -1.57 -24.13 -19.79
CA SER A 165 -1.04 -22.80 -20.12
C SER A 165 -1.35 -21.77 -19.04
N LEU A 166 -2.56 -21.82 -18.45
CA LEU A 166 -2.92 -20.94 -17.34
C LEU A 166 -2.02 -21.19 -16.13
N LEU A 167 -1.83 -22.45 -15.73
CA LEU A 167 -1.02 -22.82 -14.58
C LEU A 167 0.46 -22.43 -14.76
N GLN A 168 1.00 -22.61 -15.97
CA GLN A 168 2.33 -22.10 -16.33
C GLN A 168 2.39 -20.56 -16.28
N ASN A 169 1.37 -19.88 -16.80
CA ASN A 169 1.34 -18.41 -16.85
C ASN A 169 1.28 -17.80 -15.44
N ILE A 170 0.45 -18.33 -14.55
CA ILE A 170 0.39 -17.84 -13.16
C ILE A 170 1.68 -18.19 -12.41
N GLN A 171 2.23 -19.39 -12.59
CA GLN A 171 3.48 -19.80 -11.91
C GLN A 171 4.68 -18.95 -12.35
N SER A 172 4.73 -18.54 -13.61
CA SER A 172 5.85 -17.76 -14.17
C SER A 172 5.76 -16.26 -13.94
N SER A 173 4.69 -15.77 -13.30
CA SER A 173 4.45 -14.35 -13.10
C SER A 173 4.64 -13.92 -11.65
N SER A 174 5.47 -12.90 -11.41
CA SER A 174 5.58 -12.18 -10.12
C SER A 174 4.35 -11.33 -9.77
N TYR A 175 3.35 -11.30 -10.66
CA TYR A 175 2.10 -10.56 -10.53
C TYR A 175 0.88 -11.48 -10.38
N SER A 176 1.12 -12.76 -10.05
CA SER A 176 0.07 -13.71 -9.72
C SER A 176 0.01 -13.96 -8.21
N ASN A 177 -1.04 -14.65 -7.78
CA ASN A 177 -1.20 -15.18 -6.44
C ASN A 177 -0.58 -16.58 -6.27
N TYR A 178 0.28 -17.02 -7.20
CA TYR A 178 0.98 -18.30 -7.07
C TYR A 178 2.05 -18.22 -5.98
N ASP A 179 1.85 -18.96 -4.91
CA ASP A 179 2.78 -19.08 -3.78
C ASP A 179 3.18 -20.53 -3.50
N ASP A 180 3.97 -20.74 -2.44
CA ASP A 180 4.48 -22.05 -2.06
C ASP A 180 3.38 -23.10 -1.79
N SER A 181 2.15 -22.67 -1.45
CA SER A 181 1.02 -23.56 -1.22
C SER A 181 0.49 -24.19 -2.52
N TYR A 182 0.70 -23.54 -3.67
CA TYR A 182 0.29 -24.04 -4.99
C TYR A 182 1.32 -24.99 -5.62
N VAL A 183 2.55 -25.04 -5.10
CA VAL A 183 3.64 -25.87 -5.65
C VAL A 183 3.25 -27.33 -5.72
N GLN A 184 2.72 -27.89 -4.63
CA GLN A 184 2.34 -29.31 -4.57
C GLN A 184 1.19 -29.64 -5.52
N GLN A 185 0.22 -28.72 -5.65
CA GLN A 185 -0.88 -28.89 -6.60
C GLN A 185 -0.34 -28.90 -8.03
N TRP A 186 0.55 -27.96 -8.37
CA TRP A 186 1.11 -27.89 -9.71
C TRP A 186 1.96 -29.12 -10.07
N VAL A 187 2.77 -29.63 -9.13
CA VAL A 187 3.51 -30.90 -9.29
C VAL A 187 2.55 -32.06 -9.54
N ALA A 188 1.44 -32.14 -8.81
CA ALA A 188 0.44 -33.20 -8.99
C ALA A 188 -0.24 -33.12 -10.37
N VAL A 189 -0.53 -31.92 -10.86
CA VAL A 189 -1.07 -31.72 -12.21
C VAL A 189 -0.06 -32.16 -13.27
N GLN A 190 1.21 -31.77 -13.17
CA GLN A 190 2.25 -32.18 -14.12
C GLN A 190 2.39 -33.71 -14.20
N SER A 191 2.34 -34.38 -13.03
CA SER A 191 2.36 -35.84 -12.93
C SER A 191 1.12 -36.47 -13.59
N THR A 192 -0.07 -35.95 -13.30
CA THR A 192 -1.34 -36.45 -13.84
C THR A 192 -1.42 -36.27 -15.37
N CYS A 193 -0.93 -35.14 -15.87
CA CYS A 193 -1.06 -34.73 -17.26
C CYS A 193 0.17 -35.07 -18.11
N ASN A 194 1.21 -35.67 -17.53
CA ASN A 194 2.46 -36.03 -18.21
C ASN A 194 3.09 -34.86 -19.00
N THR A 195 3.09 -33.66 -18.44
CA THR A 195 3.57 -32.44 -19.11
C THR A 195 5.09 -32.39 -19.28
N GLY A 196 5.82 -33.33 -18.68
CA GLY A 196 7.27 -33.20 -18.47
C GLY A 196 7.60 -32.19 -17.36
N PRO A 197 8.89 -31.95 -17.08
CA PRO A 197 9.31 -31.06 -16.01
C PRO A 197 9.08 -29.60 -16.39
N LEU A 198 8.09 -28.97 -15.75
CA LEU A 198 7.86 -27.53 -15.86
C LEU A 198 8.27 -26.83 -14.56
N PRO A 199 8.68 -25.55 -14.61
CA PRO A 199 9.00 -24.80 -13.41
C PRO A 199 7.84 -24.81 -12.40
N THR A 200 8.19 -24.94 -11.12
CA THR A 200 7.23 -25.00 -10.01
C THR A 200 7.49 -23.99 -8.91
N ALA A 201 8.68 -23.39 -8.85
CA ALA A 201 9.00 -22.40 -7.83
C ALA A 201 8.13 -21.15 -8.01
N ALA A 202 7.59 -20.62 -6.91
CA ALA A 202 6.93 -19.32 -6.93
C ALA A 202 7.92 -18.22 -7.36
N GLN A 203 7.46 -17.25 -8.15
CA GLN A 203 8.29 -16.10 -8.47
C GLN A 203 8.37 -15.15 -7.26
N PRO A 204 9.52 -14.52 -7.01
CA PRO A 204 9.61 -13.50 -5.97
C PRO A 204 8.65 -12.35 -6.28
N PRO A 205 8.10 -11.66 -5.26
CA PRO A 205 7.25 -10.51 -5.47
C PRO A 205 7.93 -9.45 -6.34
N ALA A 206 7.17 -8.84 -7.26
CA ALA A 206 7.67 -7.76 -8.11
C ALA A 206 7.96 -6.45 -7.35
N THR A 207 7.64 -6.40 -6.05
CA THR A 207 7.86 -5.26 -5.16
C THR A 207 8.72 -5.67 -3.98
N ASN A 208 9.45 -4.72 -3.42
CA ASN A 208 10.20 -4.88 -2.17
C ASN A 208 9.59 -4.07 -1.03
N ILE A 209 8.29 -3.73 -1.14
CA ILE A 209 7.57 -2.96 -0.12
C ILE A 209 7.63 -3.61 1.26
N THR A 210 7.61 -4.95 1.30
CA THR A 210 7.69 -5.74 2.54
C THR A 210 9.06 -5.70 3.20
N ALA A 211 10.10 -5.31 2.46
CA ALA A 211 11.46 -5.15 2.98
C ALA A 211 11.76 -3.71 3.44
N LEU A 212 10.81 -2.78 3.29
CA LEU A 212 11.00 -1.40 3.74
C LEU A 212 10.96 -1.31 5.27
N PRO A 213 11.82 -0.49 5.89
CA PRO A 213 11.78 -0.25 7.33
C PRO A 213 10.40 0.23 7.78
N GLY A 214 9.86 -0.40 8.83
CA GLY A 214 8.55 -0.05 9.40
C GLY A 214 7.34 -0.66 8.69
N VAL A 215 7.53 -1.40 7.58
CA VAL A 215 6.45 -2.20 6.98
C VAL A 215 6.36 -3.54 7.72
N VAL A 216 5.28 -3.70 8.48
CA VAL A 216 4.93 -4.98 9.12
C VAL A 216 3.87 -5.64 8.25
N THR A 217 4.26 -6.70 7.52
CA THR A 217 3.27 -7.55 6.86
C THR A 217 2.57 -8.37 7.93
N SER A 218 1.30 -8.09 8.19
CA SER A 218 0.50 -8.92 9.09
C SER A 218 0.39 -10.32 8.51
N ASN A 219 0.91 -11.33 9.21
CA ASN A 219 0.53 -12.71 8.98
C ASN A 219 -0.95 -12.84 9.42
N PRO A 220 -1.91 -13.14 8.51
CA PRO A 220 -3.33 -13.18 8.87
C PRO A 220 -3.62 -14.17 10.01
N SER A 221 -2.81 -15.23 10.13
CA SER A 221 -2.95 -16.26 11.17
C SER A 221 -2.68 -15.76 12.59
N ASP A 222 -2.00 -14.62 12.75
CA ASP A 222 -1.70 -14.00 14.05
C ASP A 222 -2.43 -12.66 14.24
N SER A 223 -3.36 -12.32 13.34
CA SER A 223 -4.07 -11.04 13.38
C SER A 223 -5.06 -11.02 14.55
N THR A 224 -4.70 -10.29 15.61
CA THR A 224 -5.63 -9.96 16.69
C THR A 224 -6.59 -8.88 16.22
N CYS A 225 -7.88 -9.05 16.49
CA CYS A 225 -8.88 -8.07 16.10
C CYS A 225 -8.74 -6.80 16.96
N LEU A 226 -7.97 -5.81 16.47
CA LEU A 226 -7.61 -4.59 17.21
C LEU A 226 -8.82 -3.69 17.58
N SER A 227 -9.96 -3.89 16.94
CA SER A 227 -11.21 -3.24 17.31
C SER A 227 -11.89 -3.91 18.51
N GLY A 228 -11.60 -5.19 18.78
CA GLY A 228 -12.37 -6.04 19.69
C GLY A 228 -13.81 -6.32 19.22
N ASN A 229 -14.19 -5.84 18.04
CA ASN A 229 -15.54 -5.95 17.51
C ASN A 229 -15.61 -7.17 16.59
N PHE A 230 -16.50 -8.09 16.91
CA PHE A 230 -16.69 -9.32 16.16
C PHE A 230 -18.12 -9.42 15.64
N TYR A 231 -18.25 -10.05 14.48
CA TYR A 231 -19.54 -10.37 13.88
C TYR A 231 -19.57 -11.85 13.50
N THR A 232 -20.61 -12.56 13.92
CA THR A 232 -20.83 -13.94 13.50
C THR A 232 -21.73 -13.93 12.27
N VAL A 233 -21.20 -14.37 11.13
CA VAL A 233 -21.91 -14.45 9.86
C VAL A 233 -23.17 -15.30 10.00
N GLN A 234 -24.29 -14.76 9.54
CA GLN A 234 -25.59 -15.41 9.45
C GLN A 234 -25.81 -15.99 8.04
N PRO A 235 -26.68 -17.01 7.90
CA PRO A 235 -27.07 -17.51 6.60
C PRO A 235 -27.67 -16.41 5.72
N GLY A 236 -27.09 -16.21 4.53
CA GLY A 236 -27.56 -15.23 3.54
C GLY A 236 -26.97 -13.83 3.68
N ASP A 237 -26.04 -13.62 4.60
CA ASP A 237 -25.33 -12.35 4.72
C ASP A 237 -24.51 -12.03 3.47
N ASP A 238 -24.43 -10.73 3.18
CA ASP A 238 -23.52 -10.14 2.21
C ASP A 238 -22.52 -9.23 2.92
N ILE A 239 -21.26 -9.29 2.49
CA ILE A 239 -20.15 -8.57 3.15
C ILE A 239 -20.32 -7.05 3.07
N GLN A 240 -20.93 -6.53 2.01
CA GLN A 240 -21.23 -5.11 1.86
C GLN A 240 -22.38 -4.70 2.78
N GLN A 241 -23.43 -5.51 2.90
CA GLN A 241 -24.53 -5.27 3.84
C GLN A 241 -24.06 -5.30 5.30
N ILE A 242 -23.18 -6.24 5.67
CA ILE A 242 -22.53 -6.25 6.98
C ILE A 242 -21.75 -4.94 7.18
N ALA A 243 -20.94 -4.53 6.21
CA ALA A 243 -20.15 -3.30 6.32
C ALA A 243 -21.02 -2.05 6.56
N VAL A 244 -22.14 -1.94 5.85
CA VAL A 244 -23.12 -0.86 6.01
C VAL A 244 -23.79 -0.93 7.38
N ALA A 245 -24.31 -2.09 7.78
CA ALA A 245 -25.00 -2.25 9.07
C ALA A 245 -24.11 -1.95 10.27
N HIS A 246 -22.81 -2.16 10.13
CA HIS A 246 -21.83 -1.96 11.19
C HIS A 246 -21.00 -0.68 11.07
N ASN A 247 -21.29 0.20 10.11
CA ASN A 247 -20.57 1.47 9.88
C ASN A 247 -19.04 1.28 9.72
N VAL A 248 -18.64 0.30 8.93
CA VAL A 248 -17.23 0.01 8.61
C VAL A 248 -17.01 0.06 7.09
N ALA A 249 -15.77 0.27 6.68
CA ALA A 249 -15.39 0.18 5.27
C ALA A 249 -15.25 -1.29 4.83
N THR A 250 -15.76 -1.58 3.64
CA THR A 250 -15.84 -2.94 3.09
C THR A 250 -14.47 -3.52 2.75
N GLY A 251 -13.57 -2.69 2.21
CA GLY A 251 -12.21 -3.12 1.88
C GLY A 251 -11.43 -3.60 3.12
N PRO A 252 -11.27 -2.77 4.16
CA PRO A 252 -10.65 -3.20 5.42
C PRO A 252 -11.33 -4.40 6.08
N LEU A 253 -12.67 -4.49 6.02
CA LEU A 253 -13.40 -5.65 6.53
C LEU A 253 -12.99 -6.93 5.79
N LYS A 254 -12.85 -6.88 4.45
CA LYS A 254 -12.40 -8.03 3.66
C LYS A 254 -10.95 -8.40 3.97
N THR A 255 -10.05 -7.41 3.95
CA THR A 255 -8.61 -7.62 4.17
C THR A 255 -8.32 -8.21 5.55
N LEU A 256 -8.97 -7.71 6.61
CA LEU A 256 -8.77 -8.22 7.98
C LEU A 256 -9.18 -9.68 8.16
N ASN A 257 -10.08 -10.17 7.32
CA ASN A 257 -10.70 -11.49 7.48
C ASN A 257 -10.36 -12.45 6.33
N GLY A 258 -9.45 -12.05 5.42
CA GLY A 258 -9.11 -12.84 4.23
C GLY A 258 -10.32 -13.14 3.34
N ILE A 259 -11.33 -12.27 3.33
CA ILE A 259 -12.54 -12.45 2.51
C ILE A 259 -12.24 -12.01 1.08
N PHE A 260 -12.63 -12.84 0.11
CA PHE A 260 -12.44 -12.58 -1.31
C PHE A 260 -13.19 -11.32 -1.76
N PRO A 261 -12.76 -10.67 -2.86
CA PRO A 261 -13.44 -9.49 -3.39
C PRO A 261 -14.94 -9.68 -3.65
N ASP A 262 -15.37 -10.89 -4.00
CA ASP A 262 -16.78 -11.25 -4.24
C ASP A 262 -17.50 -11.79 -2.99
N GLY A 263 -16.80 -11.99 -1.87
CA GLY A 263 -17.38 -12.50 -0.62
C GLY A 263 -17.70 -14.00 -0.61
N THR A 264 -17.32 -14.76 -1.63
CA THR A 264 -17.74 -16.17 -1.81
C THR A 264 -17.17 -17.13 -0.77
N ASN A 265 -16.06 -16.76 -0.12
CA ASN A 265 -15.46 -17.53 0.97
C ASN A 265 -15.97 -17.12 2.37
N MET A 266 -17.09 -16.39 2.44
CA MET A 266 -17.77 -16.07 3.69
C MET A 266 -18.84 -17.12 4.02
N PHE A 267 -18.75 -17.76 5.19
CA PHE A 267 -19.65 -18.85 5.57
C PHE A 267 -20.42 -18.56 6.85
N ALA A 268 -21.67 -19.02 6.94
CA ALA A 268 -22.46 -18.89 8.16
C ALA A 268 -21.75 -19.54 9.37
N GLY A 269 -21.73 -18.84 10.49
CA GLY A 269 -20.98 -19.22 11.70
C GLY A 269 -19.52 -18.74 11.74
N GLN A 270 -18.98 -18.24 10.62
CA GLN A 270 -17.66 -17.59 10.61
C GLN A 270 -17.68 -16.34 11.48
N ILE A 271 -16.61 -16.13 12.25
CA ILE A 271 -16.44 -14.93 13.06
C ILE A 271 -15.55 -13.96 12.29
N LEU A 272 -16.09 -12.81 11.93
CA LEU A 272 -15.37 -11.71 11.30
C LEU A 272 -14.91 -10.72 12.36
N CYS A 273 -13.65 -10.31 12.28
CA CYS A 273 -13.14 -9.10 12.91
C CYS A 273 -13.65 -7.88 12.15
N LEU A 274 -14.51 -7.08 12.78
CA LEU A 274 -14.96 -5.83 12.21
C LEU A 274 -13.88 -4.75 12.38
N PRO A 275 -13.55 -3.94 11.37
CA PRO A 275 -12.73 -2.75 11.56
C PRO A 275 -13.36 -1.82 12.60
N ARG A 276 -12.59 -0.81 13.02
CA ARG A 276 -13.17 0.26 13.83
C ARG A 276 -14.16 1.07 12.98
N THR A 277 -15.23 1.55 13.60
CA THR A 277 -16.31 2.29 12.92
C THR A 277 -15.84 3.64 12.39
N CYS A 278 -16.43 4.11 11.30
CA CYS A 278 -16.15 5.42 10.73
C CYS A 278 -17.45 6.01 10.15
N THR A 279 -17.47 7.31 9.88
CA THR A 279 -18.46 7.86 8.96
C THR A 279 -18.20 7.27 7.58
N THR A 280 -19.21 6.65 6.98
CA THR A 280 -19.07 5.92 5.73
C THR A 280 -19.77 6.62 4.57
N TYR A 281 -19.29 6.35 3.36
CA TYR A 281 -19.85 6.78 2.10
C TYR A 281 -19.98 5.56 1.19
N LEU A 282 -21.17 5.38 0.59
CA LEU A 282 -21.42 4.33 -0.40
C LEU A 282 -21.04 4.85 -1.79
N VAL A 283 -19.99 4.27 -2.38
CA VAL A 283 -19.51 4.65 -3.71
C VAL A 283 -20.61 4.45 -4.76
N GLN A 284 -20.89 5.48 -5.55
CA GLN A 284 -21.85 5.47 -6.65
C GLN A 284 -21.17 5.15 -7.99
N PRO A 285 -21.93 4.64 -8.98
CA PRO A 285 -21.42 4.50 -10.34
C PRO A 285 -20.92 5.83 -10.91
N GLY A 286 -19.66 5.86 -11.37
CA GLY A 286 -19.03 7.05 -11.95
C GLY A 286 -18.26 7.93 -10.96
N ASP A 287 -18.24 7.57 -9.68
CA ASP A 287 -17.42 8.26 -8.68
C ASP A 287 -15.91 8.11 -8.97
N ASN A 288 -15.15 9.10 -8.50
CA ASN A 288 -13.70 9.02 -8.35
C ASN A 288 -13.30 9.60 -6.99
N CYS A 289 -12.12 9.23 -6.50
CA CYS A 289 -11.68 9.63 -5.16
C CYS A 289 -11.62 11.14 -4.96
N ALA A 290 -11.22 11.91 -5.98
CA ALA A 290 -11.11 13.36 -5.86
C ALA A 290 -12.49 14.01 -5.67
N ALA A 291 -13.48 13.59 -6.45
CA ALA A 291 -14.85 14.07 -6.35
C ALA A 291 -15.51 13.66 -5.02
N VAL A 292 -15.33 12.40 -4.60
CA VAL A 292 -15.86 11.90 -3.32
C VAL A 292 -15.20 12.62 -2.14
N ALA A 293 -13.89 12.80 -2.16
CA ALA A 293 -13.17 13.52 -1.10
C ALA A 293 -13.66 14.97 -0.99
N ALA A 294 -13.73 15.68 -2.13
CA ALA A 294 -14.20 17.07 -2.18
C ALA A 294 -15.64 17.23 -1.67
N ALA A 295 -16.55 16.33 -2.08
CA ALA A 295 -17.95 16.35 -1.65
C ALA A 295 -18.12 16.13 -0.14
N ASN A 296 -17.15 15.47 0.50
CA ASN A 296 -17.15 15.17 1.93
C ASN A 296 -16.19 16.05 2.76
N GLY A 297 -15.62 17.10 2.15
CA GLY A 297 -14.77 18.06 2.85
C GLY A 297 -13.44 17.47 3.36
N ILE A 298 -12.93 16.41 2.72
CA ILE A 298 -11.65 15.78 3.03
C ILE A 298 -10.71 15.85 1.82
N THR A 299 -9.41 15.70 2.06
CA THR A 299 -8.40 15.62 1.01
C THR A 299 -8.33 14.20 0.42
N PHE A 300 -7.82 14.09 -0.81
CA PHE A 300 -7.51 12.79 -1.41
C PHE A 300 -6.61 11.93 -0.51
N ALA A 301 -5.56 12.53 0.05
CA ALA A 301 -4.63 11.85 0.95
C ALA A 301 -5.35 11.33 2.21
N GLN A 302 -6.27 12.10 2.77
CA GLN A 302 -7.10 11.64 3.89
C GLN A 302 -7.98 10.46 3.49
N LEU A 303 -8.66 10.55 2.34
CA LEU A 303 -9.52 9.47 1.86
C LEU A 303 -8.75 8.15 1.67
N VAL A 304 -7.59 8.18 1.02
CA VAL A 304 -6.73 6.99 0.84
C VAL A 304 -6.17 6.52 2.18
N SER A 305 -5.79 7.42 3.09
CA SER A 305 -5.32 7.04 4.42
C SER A 305 -6.38 6.33 5.27
N TYR A 306 -7.66 6.69 5.10
CA TYR A 306 -8.79 6.05 5.81
C TYR A 306 -9.20 4.72 5.16
N ASN A 307 -8.81 4.50 3.90
CA ASN A 307 -9.16 3.30 3.14
C ASN A 307 -7.91 2.72 2.47
N PRO A 308 -7.02 2.04 3.23
CA PRO A 308 -5.77 1.50 2.68
C PRO A 308 -5.94 0.47 1.55
N SER A 309 -7.15 -0.06 1.36
CA SER A 309 -7.49 -0.92 0.22
C SER A 309 -7.65 -0.13 -1.09
N ILE A 310 -7.81 1.20 -1.05
CA ILE A 310 -7.78 2.08 -2.22
C ILE A 310 -6.31 2.37 -2.52
N ASN A 311 -5.90 2.13 -3.77
CA ASN A 311 -4.53 2.38 -4.19
C ASN A 311 -4.25 3.89 -4.35
N GLN A 312 -2.98 4.26 -4.37
CA GLN A 312 -2.54 5.66 -4.48
C GLN A 312 -2.97 6.35 -5.79
N GLY A 313 -3.29 5.58 -6.84
CA GLY A 313 -3.79 6.09 -8.11
C GLY A 313 -5.33 6.20 -8.17
N CYS A 314 -6.05 5.79 -7.12
CA CYS A 314 -7.51 5.62 -7.12
C CYS A 314 -8.07 4.82 -8.31
N THR A 315 -7.31 3.89 -8.88
CA THR A 315 -7.81 3.14 -10.05
C THR A 315 -8.79 2.04 -9.64
N ASN A 316 -8.83 1.68 -8.36
CA ASN A 316 -9.63 0.58 -7.81
C ASN A 316 -10.78 1.04 -6.89
N LEU A 317 -11.36 2.21 -7.14
CA LEU A 317 -12.58 2.65 -6.45
C LEU A 317 -13.79 1.93 -7.06
N ILE A 318 -14.39 1.00 -6.31
CA ILE A 318 -15.45 0.11 -6.81
C ILE A 318 -16.82 0.66 -6.41
N SER A 319 -17.74 0.81 -7.36
CA SER A 319 -19.12 1.21 -7.09
C SER A 319 -19.84 0.20 -6.19
N ASN A 320 -20.80 0.66 -5.39
CA ASN A 320 -21.54 -0.13 -4.41
C ASN A 320 -20.65 -0.72 -3.29
N THR A 321 -19.52 -0.08 -2.99
CA THR A 321 -18.70 -0.41 -1.81
C THR A 321 -18.74 0.69 -0.77
N ASN A 322 -18.71 0.31 0.51
CA ASN A 322 -18.66 1.27 1.60
C ASN A 322 -17.21 1.67 1.90
N ILE A 323 -16.93 2.97 1.92
CA ILE A 323 -15.61 3.54 2.24
C ILE A 323 -15.72 4.50 3.43
N CYS A 324 -14.65 4.63 4.21
CA CYS A 324 -14.56 5.61 5.29
C CYS A 324 -14.28 7.01 4.75
N ILE A 325 -15.07 8.00 5.14
CA ILE A 325 -14.82 9.44 4.91
C ILE A 325 -14.42 10.16 6.20
N SER A 326 -14.18 9.41 7.28
CA SER A 326 -13.57 9.87 8.52
C SER A 326 -12.51 8.86 8.99
N PRO A 327 -11.61 9.24 9.91
CA PRO A 327 -10.74 8.28 10.59
C PRO A 327 -11.57 7.15 11.23
N SER A 328 -11.06 5.92 11.18
CA SER A 328 -11.68 4.76 11.81
C SER A 328 -11.42 4.70 13.32
N GLY A 329 -12.47 4.43 14.08
CA GLY A 329 -12.48 4.33 15.53
C GLY A 329 -12.80 5.63 16.23
N VAL A 330 -12.58 5.61 17.54
CA VAL A 330 -12.63 6.83 18.32
C VAL A 330 -11.66 7.78 17.65
N LYS A 331 -12.14 8.95 17.20
CA LYS A 331 -11.26 10.05 16.83
C LYS A 331 -10.34 10.19 18.02
N TYR A 332 -9.08 9.79 17.84
CA TYR A 332 -8.07 10.03 18.84
C TYR A 332 -7.92 11.54 18.84
N THR A 333 -8.76 12.20 19.63
CA THR A 333 -8.39 13.43 20.29
C THR A 333 -7.29 12.95 21.22
N PRO A 334 -6.02 13.22 20.92
CA PRO A 334 -5.02 13.02 21.93
C PRO A 334 -5.54 13.77 23.14
N THR A 335 -5.91 13.08 24.20
CA THR A 335 -5.73 13.70 25.50
C THR A 335 -4.23 13.78 25.55
N THR A 336 -3.70 14.98 25.30
CA THR A 336 -2.36 15.27 25.75
C THR A 336 -2.34 14.86 27.22
N ILE A 337 -1.75 13.72 27.54
CA ILE A 337 -0.92 13.74 28.72
C ILE A 337 0.21 14.64 28.26
N SER A 338 0.33 15.80 28.90
CA SER A 338 1.57 16.56 28.77
C SER A 338 2.66 15.63 29.29
N GLY A 339 3.35 14.89 28.42
CA GLY A 339 4.57 14.19 28.80
C GLY A 339 4.93 12.82 28.22
N ALA A 340 4.11 11.98 27.54
CA ALA A 340 4.71 10.73 27.00
C ALA A 340 4.26 10.17 25.63
N THR A 341 5.26 9.75 24.84
CA THR A 341 5.19 8.64 23.87
C THR A 341 6.30 7.60 24.13
N ALA A 342 5.99 6.33 23.81
CA ALA A 342 6.80 5.12 24.01
C ALA A 342 8.20 5.18 23.36
N THR A 343 9.22 4.46 23.91
CA THR A 343 10.09 3.54 23.13
C THR A 343 11.20 2.68 23.83
N SER A 344 11.80 1.79 23.00
CA SER A 344 12.90 0.80 23.11
C SER A 344 14.11 1.08 24.03
N THR A 345 14.74 -0.02 24.48
CA THR A 345 15.84 -0.09 25.46
C THR A 345 17.23 -0.41 24.85
N SER A 346 17.38 -0.47 23.53
CA SER A 346 18.69 -0.74 22.90
C SER A 346 19.63 0.46 22.99
N TYR A 347 20.81 0.29 23.59
CA TYR A 347 21.85 1.32 23.70
C TYR A 347 22.79 1.34 22.49
N ALA A 348 23.37 2.51 22.21
CA ALA A 348 24.39 2.66 21.18
C ALA A 348 25.70 1.96 21.58
N THR A 349 26.42 1.42 20.59
CA THR A 349 27.71 0.71 20.79
C THR A 349 28.93 1.62 20.65
N ALA A 350 28.77 2.83 20.12
CA ALA A 350 29.82 3.83 19.97
C ALA A 350 29.26 5.24 20.18
N THR A 351 30.13 6.19 20.52
CA THR A 351 29.78 7.60 20.68
C THR A 351 30.03 8.38 19.39
N VAL A 352 29.29 9.48 19.22
CA VAL A 352 29.47 10.45 18.14
C VAL A 352 29.61 11.85 18.71
N VAL A 353 30.24 12.77 17.97
CA VAL A 353 30.33 14.18 18.37
C VAL A 353 29.08 14.92 17.88
N PRO A 354 28.40 15.73 18.73
CA PRO A 354 27.24 16.49 18.30
C PRO A 354 27.62 17.52 17.24
N ALA A 355 26.75 17.71 16.25
CA ALA A 355 26.98 18.63 15.12
C ALA A 355 26.81 20.12 15.47
N GLY A 356 26.44 20.43 16.72
CA GLY A 356 26.17 21.78 17.20
C GLY A 356 26.17 21.84 18.72
N PRO A 357 25.75 22.98 19.31
CA PRO A 357 25.79 23.17 20.75
C PRO A 357 24.83 22.22 21.48
N THR A 358 25.30 21.65 22.59
CA THR A 358 24.49 20.84 23.51
C THR A 358 24.20 21.62 24.79
N PRO A 359 23.02 21.44 25.39
CA PRO A 359 22.73 22.03 26.70
C PRO A 359 23.63 21.48 27.80
N PHE A 360 23.71 22.20 28.92
CA PHE A 360 24.46 21.75 30.08
C PHE A 360 23.91 20.42 30.61
N GLY A 361 24.82 19.51 30.98
CA GLY A 361 24.47 18.20 31.54
C GLY A 361 24.13 17.12 30.51
N THR A 362 23.86 17.46 29.25
CA THR A 362 23.65 16.45 28.19
C THR A 362 24.85 15.52 28.10
N THR A 363 24.60 14.21 28.15
CA THR A 363 25.68 13.22 28.20
C THR A 363 26.52 13.23 26.91
N PRO A 364 27.87 13.25 27.00
CA PRO A 364 28.74 13.09 25.84
C PRO A 364 28.82 11.63 25.38
N ASN A 365 28.38 10.69 26.22
CA ASN A 365 28.36 9.25 25.93
C ASN A 365 27.08 8.88 25.15
N CYS A 366 26.96 9.45 23.96
CA CYS A 366 25.79 9.31 23.11
C CYS A 366 26.16 8.89 21.68
N GLY A 367 25.44 7.91 21.14
CA GLY A 367 25.64 7.43 19.77
C GLY A 367 24.78 8.15 18.73
N LYS A 368 23.77 8.92 19.15
CA LYS A 368 23.00 9.80 18.27
C LYS A 368 22.45 11.01 19.02
N PHE A 369 22.72 12.19 18.48
CA PHE A 369 22.11 13.43 18.92
C PHE A 369 21.01 13.86 17.94
N TYR A 370 19.94 14.43 18.48
CA TYR A 370 18.85 15.02 17.73
C TYR A 370 18.84 16.54 17.95
N GLN A 371 18.74 17.31 16.87
CA GLN A 371 18.58 18.74 16.96
C GLN A 371 17.12 19.07 17.23
N VAL A 372 16.84 19.78 18.33
CA VAL A 372 15.48 20.22 18.63
C VAL A 372 15.05 21.27 17.63
N ASN A 373 13.88 21.05 17.02
CA ASN A 373 13.21 22.01 16.17
C ASN A 373 12.13 22.78 16.95
N PRO A 374 11.78 24.01 16.53
CA PRO A 374 10.66 24.73 17.12
C PRO A 374 9.36 23.91 17.03
N GLY A 375 8.71 23.69 18.18
CA GLY A 375 7.44 22.94 18.28
C GLY A 375 7.59 21.46 18.65
N ASP A 376 8.82 20.96 18.70
CA ASP A 376 9.08 19.62 19.23
C ASP A 376 8.76 19.52 20.73
N ASN A 377 8.41 18.32 21.17
CA ASN A 377 8.29 17.98 22.59
C ASN A 377 8.97 16.63 22.86
N CYS A 378 9.28 16.36 24.13
CA CYS A 378 9.98 15.14 24.52
C CYS A 378 9.26 13.89 23.99
N GLN A 379 7.93 13.86 24.05
CA GLN A 379 7.12 12.74 23.60
C GLN A 379 7.35 12.38 22.14
N GLN A 380 7.26 13.37 21.25
CA GLN A 380 7.41 13.15 19.82
C GLN A 380 8.86 12.86 19.44
N ILE A 381 9.83 13.54 20.07
CA ILE A 381 11.25 13.26 19.87
C ILE A 381 11.58 11.84 20.31
N SER A 382 11.12 11.45 21.49
CA SER A 382 11.28 10.13 22.07
C SER A 382 10.68 9.05 21.17
N LEU A 383 9.43 9.21 20.73
CA LEU A 383 8.77 8.29 19.80
C LEU A 383 9.56 8.09 18.51
N ASN A 384 9.94 9.19 17.85
CA ASN A 384 10.58 9.16 16.54
C ASN A 384 12.00 8.59 16.60
N ASN A 385 12.67 8.72 17.74
CA ASN A 385 14.04 8.24 17.91
C ASN A 385 14.12 6.94 18.69
N THR A 386 12.98 6.39 19.05
CA THR A 386 12.93 5.10 19.71
C THR A 386 13.62 5.07 21.09
N ILE A 387 13.50 6.14 21.88
CA ILE A 387 13.95 6.28 23.28
C ILE A 387 12.77 6.59 24.24
N THR A 388 12.78 6.16 25.52
CA THR A 388 11.73 6.60 26.47
C THR A 388 11.87 8.08 26.81
N VAL A 389 10.77 8.76 27.13
CA VAL A 389 10.84 10.15 27.63
C VAL A 389 11.69 10.23 28.90
N GLU A 390 11.52 9.28 29.82
CA GLU A 390 12.33 9.21 31.04
C GLU A 390 13.84 9.08 30.75
N LEU A 391 14.25 8.20 29.82
CA LEU A 391 15.68 8.06 29.48
C LEU A 391 16.19 9.26 28.67
N PHE A 392 15.33 9.87 27.85
CA PHE A 392 15.66 11.11 27.16
C PHE A 392 15.91 12.26 28.14
N GLU A 393 15.10 12.39 29.19
CA GLU A 393 15.30 13.38 30.26
C GLU A 393 16.54 13.06 31.10
N LEU A 394 16.76 11.79 31.46
CA LEU A 394 17.92 11.37 32.25
C LEU A 394 19.26 11.56 31.53
N THR A 395 19.28 11.41 30.20
CA THR A 395 20.48 11.63 29.38
C THR A 395 20.69 13.10 29.02
N ASN A 396 19.69 13.95 29.31
CA ASN A 396 19.71 15.40 29.10
C ASN A 396 19.17 16.13 30.34
N PRO A 397 19.88 16.09 31.48
CA PRO A 397 19.36 16.46 32.80
C PRO A 397 18.99 17.93 32.99
N SER A 398 19.33 18.80 32.05
CA SER A 398 18.86 20.20 32.05
C SER A 398 17.40 20.32 31.64
N ILE A 399 16.77 19.27 31.09
CA ILE A 399 15.33 19.25 30.82
C ILE A 399 14.55 19.26 32.15
N ASP A 400 13.53 20.12 32.24
CA ASP A 400 12.65 20.19 33.40
C ASP A 400 11.59 19.06 33.42
N ALA A 401 10.96 18.84 34.57
CA ALA A 401 9.97 17.77 34.75
C ALA A 401 8.69 17.90 33.90
N GLY A 402 8.47 19.05 33.24
CA GLY A 402 7.36 19.26 32.32
C GLY A 402 7.76 19.18 30.85
N CYS A 403 9.04 18.94 30.56
CA CYS A 403 9.66 19.09 29.25
C CYS A 403 9.29 20.41 28.55
N THR A 404 9.34 21.52 29.27
CA THR A 404 8.95 22.85 28.73
C THR A 404 10.11 23.71 28.27
N ASN A 405 11.35 23.26 28.48
CA ASN A 405 12.57 24.05 28.29
C ASN A 405 13.54 23.49 27.22
N LEU A 406 13.04 22.69 26.27
CA LEU A 406 13.82 22.31 25.10
C LEU A 406 14.22 23.57 24.31
N THR A 407 15.50 23.70 23.98
CA THR A 407 16.03 24.88 23.28
C THR A 407 16.20 24.57 21.78
N PRO A 408 15.42 25.22 20.90
CA PRO A 408 15.57 25.01 19.46
C PRO A 408 16.98 25.31 18.95
N GLY A 409 17.46 24.50 18.01
CA GLY A 409 18.81 24.58 17.45
C GLY A 409 19.87 23.85 18.26
N PHE A 410 19.57 23.42 19.49
CA PHE A 410 20.47 22.64 20.34
C PHE A 410 20.27 21.14 20.13
N TYR A 411 21.33 20.40 20.41
CA TYR A 411 21.39 18.95 20.23
C TYR A 411 21.24 18.21 21.56
N TYR A 412 20.34 17.24 21.60
CA TYR A 412 20.01 16.43 22.77
C TYR A 412 20.30 14.96 22.46
N CYS A 413 20.81 14.24 23.44
CA CYS A 413 21.10 12.81 23.28
C CYS A 413 19.78 12.04 23.15
N VAL A 414 19.59 11.32 22.04
CA VAL A 414 18.39 10.47 21.82
C VAL A 414 18.74 9.00 21.69
N TRP A 415 20.03 8.65 21.67
CA TRP A 415 20.49 7.27 21.66
C TRP A 415 21.77 7.10 22.48
N PRO A 416 21.66 7.05 23.83
CA PRO A 416 22.80 6.91 24.72
C PRO A 416 23.55 5.58 24.53
N THR A 417 24.84 5.54 24.89
CA THR A 417 25.55 4.27 25.09
C THR A 417 25.19 3.67 26.46
N PHE A 418 25.47 2.38 26.69
CA PHE A 418 25.11 1.73 27.95
C PHE A 418 25.72 2.40 29.21
N ASN A 419 26.89 3.02 29.06
CA ASN A 419 27.60 3.75 30.10
C ASN A 419 27.34 5.28 30.04
N TRP A 420 26.18 5.70 29.55
CA TRP A 420 25.85 7.12 29.40
C TRP A 420 25.93 7.93 30.69
N ASN A 421 25.72 7.27 31.83
CA ASN A 421 25.79 7.85 33.17
C ASN A 421 27.19 7.75 33.80
N ALA A 422 28.18 7.19 33.10
CA ALA A 422 29.54 7.15 33.60
C ALA A 422 30.08 8.57 33.74
N THR A 423 30.65 8.86 34.91
CA THR A 423 31.17 10.18 35.28
C THR A 423 32.33 10.56 34.36
N SER A 424 32.03 11.34 33.32
CA SER A 424 33.06 11.96 32.49
C SER A 424 33.66 13.13 33.25
N THR A 425 34.97 13.11 33.49
CA THR A 425 35.71 14.19 34.14
C THR A 425 35.73 15.42 33.23
N ILE A 426 34.79 16.34 33.43
CA ILE A 426 34.80 17.67 32.78
C ILE A 426 35.95 18.48 33.40
N PRO A 427 36.77 19.20 32.62
CA PRO A 427 37.81 20.07 33.16
C PRO A 427 37.19 21.13 34.07
N THR A 428 37.71 21.22 35.28
CA THR A 428 37.18 22.00 36.42
C THR A 428 37.65 23.44 36.45
N THR A 429 38.21 23.97 35.37
CA THR A 429 38.69 25.36 35.30
C THR A 429 37.63 26.26 34.67
N THR A 430 37.15 27.24 35.43
CA THR A 430 36.26 28.29 34.93
C THR A 430 36.99 29.18 33.91
N VAL A 431 36.28 29.62 32.87
CA VAL A 431 36.78 30.54 31.85
C VAL A 431 36.10 31.90 32.01
N PRO A 432 36.77 33.04 31.72
CA PRO A 432 36.17 34.37 31.85
C PRO A 432 35.20 34.70 30.69
N PRO A 433 34.16 35.53 30.94
CA PRO A 433 33.20 35.91 29.90
C PRO A 433 33.87 36.68 28.75
N PRO A 434 33.48 36.41 27.50
CA PRO A 434 34.13 37.00 26.31
C PRO A 434 33.69 38.44 25.99
N ALA A 435 32.64 38.96 26.63
CA ALA A 435 32.08 40.32 26.44
C ALA A 435 31.31 40.78 27.70
N PRO A 436 30.92 42.07 27.82
CA PRO A 436 30.13 42.57 28.96
C PRO A 436 28.75 41.89 29.07
N THR A 437 28.39 41.37 30.25
CA THR A 437 27.24 40.48 30.47
C THR A 437 26.06 41.16 31.20
N PRO A 438 24.81 40.67 31.03
CA PRO A 438 23.64 41.27 31.68
C PRO A 438 23.60 41.15 33.22
N PRO A 439 23.01 42.13 33.93
CA PRO A 439 22.84 42.07 35.39
C PRO A 439 21.98 40.88 35.83
N GLY A 440 22.50 40.06 36.76
CA GLY A 440 21.88 38.82 37.25
C GLY A 440 22.50 37.53 36.71
N THR A 441 23.39 37.59 35.72
CA THR A 441 24.11 36.42 35.18
C THR A 441 25.19 35.92 36.13
N ILE A 442 25.31 34.60 36.27
CA ILE A 442 26.35 33.95 37.08
C ILE A 442 27.75 34.21 36.51
N SER A 443 28.74 34.50 37.37
CA SER A 443 30.07 34.98 36.97
C SER A 443 31.14 33.89 36.86
N GLU A 444 30.87 32.71 37.40
CA GLU A 444 31.77 31.55 37.38
C GLU A 444 31.15 30.48 36.48
N CYS A 445 31.65 30.37 35.25
CA CYS A 445 31.12 29.45 34.24
C CYS A 445 32.25 28.63 33.60
N PHE A 446 31.97 27.36 33.33
CA PHE A 446 32.89 26.45 32.63
C PHE A 446 32.83 26.63 31.09
N ALA A 447 31.83 27.35 30.56
CA ALA A 447 31.71 27.79 29.16
C ALA A 447 30.75 29.01 29.06
N TRP A 448 30.93 29.88 28.04
CA TRP A 448 30.10 31.07 27.79
C TRP A 448 29.44 31.02 26.41
N GLN A 449 28.25 31.62 26.26
CA GLN A 449 27.54 31.78 24.98
C GLN A 449 27.06 33.23 24.82
N VAL A 450 27.01 33.73 23.58
CA VAL A 450 26.65 35.13 23.24
C VAL A 450 25.36 35.12 22.43
N ASP A 451 24.36 35.88 22.88
CA ASP A 451 23.06 36.00 22.21
C ASP A 451 23.04 37.28 21.36
N VAL A 452 22.79 37.15 20.05
CA VAL A 452 22.68 38.28 19.13
C VAL A 452 21.19 38.50 18.88
N LYS A 453 20.61 39.60 19.39
CA LYS A 453 19.28 39.99 18.93
C LYS A 453 19.35 40.33 17.43
N ALA A 454 18.68 39.51 16.64
CA ALA A 454 18.47 39.68 15.21
C ALA A 454 17.62 40.91 14.88
#